data_AF-A0A8H8XN94-F1
#
_entry.id   AF-A0A8H8XN94-F1
#
_cell.length_a   1.000
_cell.length_b   1.000
_cell.length_c   1.000
_cell.angle_alpha   90.00
_cell.angle_beta   90.00
_cell.angle_gamma   90.00
#
_symmetry.space_group_name_H-M   'P 1'
#
loop_
_entity.id
_entity.type
_entity.pdbx_description
1 polymer ?
#
loop_
_entity_poly.entity_id
_entity_poly.type
_entity_poly.pdbx_seq_one_letter_code
_entity_poly.pdbx_strand_id
1 'polypeptide(L)' 'MIRRKFEAALIRMAAWVLIGRNVQRCKVVSRRDNNDMWYMGERLESIAGRMSSGYKGGGEA' A
#
# COMPACT_ATOMS: atom_id res chain seq x y z
N MET A 1 -19.41 8.31 -0.97
CA MET A 1 -18.43 8.25 0.15
C MET A 1 -18.08 6.81 0.56
N ILE A 2 -19.06 5.91 0.72
CA ILE A 2 -18.83 4.52 1.17
C ILE A 2 -17.92 3.73 0.21
N ARG A 3 -18.12 3.87 -1.11
CA ARG A 3 -17.31 3.19 -2.14
C ARG A 3 -15.82 3.53 -2.09
N ARG A 4 -15.47 4.80 -1.89
CA ARG A 4 -14.06 5.26 -1.76
C ARG A 4 -13.38 4.71 -0.50
N LYS A 5 -14.11 4.63 0.61
CA LYS A 5 -13.60 4.03 1.85
C LYS A 5 -13.38 2.52 1.68
N PHE A 6 -14.25 1.84 0.94
CA PHE A 6 -14.10 0.42 0.62
C PHE A 6 -12.91 0.16 -0.32
N GLU A 7 -12.77 0.93 -1.39
CA GLU A 7 -11.62 0.86 -2.30
C GLU A 7 -10.30 1.14 -1.57
N ALA A 8 -10.26 2.17 -0.71
CA ALA A 8 -9.09 2.44 0.12
C ALA A 8 -8.78 1.31 1.12
N ALA A 9 -9.80 0.62 1.64
CA ALA A 9 -9.61 -0.54 2.52
C ALA A 9 -9.02 -1.74 1.75
N LEU A 10 -9.44 -1.98 0.50
CA LEU A 10 -8.86 -3.01 -0.36
C LEU A 10 -7.39 -2.71 -0.69
N ILE A 11 -7.05 -1.45 -0.97
CA ILE A 11 -5.67 -1.06 -1.24
C ILE A 11 -4.81 -1.22 0.03
N ARG A 12 -5.33 -0.85 1.21
CA ARG A 12 -4.63 -1.11 2.48
C ARG A 12 -4.43 -2.60 2.74
N MET A 13 -5.42 -3.43 2.39
CA MET A 13 -5.29 -4.89 2.50
C MET A 13 -4.18 -5.42 1.59
N ALA A 14 -4.09 -4.93 0.35
CA ALA A 14 -3.00 -5.28 -0.56
C ALA A 14 -1.62 -4.83 -0.03
N ALA A 15 -1.52 -3.59 0.48
CA ALA A 15 -0.31 -3.10 1.14
C ALA A 15 0.09 -3.96 2.34
N TRP A 16 -0.88 -4.33 3.17
CA TRP A 16 -0.66 -5.20 4.32
C TRP A 16 -0.19 -6.60 3.93
N VAL A 17 -0.71 -7.16 2.83
CA VAL A 17 -0.19 -8.43 2.29
C VAL A 17 1.24 -8.26 1.78
N LEU A 18 1.55 -7.20 1.05
CA LEU A 18 2.90 -6.97 0.53
C LEU A 18 3.94 -6.68 1.61
N ILE A 19 3.58 -5.95 2.67
CA ILE A 19 4.48 -5.58 3.79
C ILE A 19 4.50 -6.66 4.86
N GLY A 20 3.32 -7.11 5.32
CA GLY A 20 3.16 -8.06 6.41
C GLY A 20 3.37 -9.52 6.00
N ARG A 21 3.07 -9.88 4.74
CA ARG A 21 3.55 -11.12 4.13
C ARG A 21 4.78 -10.91 3.28
N ASN A 22 5.50 -9.78 3.43
CA ASN A 22 6.92 -9.75 3.11
C ASN A 22 7.59 -10.70 4.13
N VAL A 23 7.49 -11.98 3.80
CA VAL A 23 7.94 -13.13 4.56
C VAL A 23 9.30 -12.76 5.12
N GLN A 24 9.47 -12.83 6.44
CA GLN A 24 10.70 -12.50 7.17
C GLN A 24 11.95 -13.22 6.60
N ARG A 25 12.43 -12.83 5.41
CA ARG A 25 13.35 -13.59 4.56
C ARG A 25 12.75 -14.92 4.08
N CYS A 26 11.83 -14.90 3.12
CA CYS A 26 11.61 -16.09 2.30
C CYS A 26 12.93 -16.43 1.61
N LYS A 27 13.52 -17.60 1.88
CA LYS A 27 14.77 -18.03 1.21
C LYS A 27 14.64 -18.14 -0.32
N VAL A 28 13.40 -18.17 -0.81
CA VAL A 28 13.05 -18.40 -2.22
C VAL A 28 12.93 -17.10 -3.03
N VAL A 29 12.78 -15.95 -2.36
CA VAL A 29 12.59 -14.65 -3.01
C VAL A 29 13.88 -13.85 -2.89
N SER A 30 14.34 -13.26 -4.00
CA SER A 30 15.58 -12.48 -3.98
C SER A 30 15.44 -11.27 -3.04
N ARG A 31 16.55 -10.81 -2.46
CA ARG A 31 16.54 -9.60 -1.62
C ARG A 31 16.00 -8.38 -2.37
N ARG A 32 16.25 -8.29 -3.68
CA ARG A 32 15.73 -7.20 -4.52
C ARG A 32 14.22 -7.24 -4.59
N ASP A 33 13.64 -8.40 -4.91
CA ASP A 33 12.18 -8.54 -5.03
C ASP A 33 11.48 -8.26 -3.69
N ASN A 34 12.07 -8.68 -2.56
CA ASN A 34 11.55 -8.35 -1.24
C ASN A 34 11.56 -6.84 -0.97
N ASN A 35 12.64 -6.15 -1.32
CA ASN A 35 12.72 -4.69 -1.16
C ASN A 35 11.71 -3.98 -2.08
N ASP A 36 11.53 -4.46 -3.30
CA ASP A 36 10.57 -3.91 -4.24
C ASP A 36 9.13 -4.12 -3.74
N MET A 37 8.82 -5.29 -3.19
CA MET A 37 7.51 -5.58 -2.55
C MET A 37 7.25 -4.68 -1.34
N TRP A 38 8.26 -4.42 -0.52
CA TRP A 38 8.15 -3.48 0.60
C TRP A 38 7.80 -2.08 0.09
N TYR A 39 8.57 -1.58 -0.87
CA TYR A 39 8.38 -0.26 -1.46
C TYR A 39 7.02 -0.11 -2.15
N MET A 40 6.55 -1.15 -2.84
CA MET A 40 5.21 -1.19 -3.42
C MET A 40 4.13 -1.11 -2.34
N GLY A 41 4.31 -1.80 -1.22
CA GLY A 41 3.41 -1.72 -0.07
C GLY A 41 3.27 -0.31 0.49
N GLU A 42 4.39 0.37 0.73
CA GLU A 42 4.40 1.76 1.24
C GLU A 42 3.69 2.73 0.27
N ARG A 43 3.92 2.54 -1.04
CA ARG A 43 3.23 3.33 -2.07
C ARG A 43 1.72 3.10 -2.07
N LEU A 44 1.28 1.86 -1.94
CA LEU A 44 -0.14 1.53 -1.87
C LEU A 44 -0.80 2.12 -0.62
N GLU A 45 -0.13 2.09 0.54
CA GLU A 45 -0.64 2.72 1.75
C GLU A 45 -0.81 4.24 1.59
N SER A 46 0.16 4.92 0.97
CA SER A 46 0.06 6.34 0.62
C SER A 46 -1.11 6.63 -0.32
N ILE A 47 -1.32 5.81 -1.36
CA ILE A 47 -2.47 5.93 -2.27
C ILE A 47 -3.79 5.75 -1.52
N ALA A 48 -3.90 4.72 -0.67
CA ALA A 48 -5.10 4.48 0.12
C ALA A 48 -5.40 5.61 1.10
N GLY A 49 -4.36 6.20 1.70
CA GLY A 49 -4.45 7.41 2.52
C GLY A 49 -5.10 8.56 1.74
N ARG A 50 -4.56 8.87 0.56
CA ARG A 50 -5.08 9.93 -0.33
C ARG A 50 -6.50 9.66 -0.82
N MET A 51 -6.83 8.42 -1.18
CA MET A 51 -8.19 8.04 -1.55
C MET A 51 -9.17 8.21 -0.40
N SER A 52 -8.75 7.86 0.82
CA SER A 52 -9.58 7.99 2.03
C SER A 52 -9.79 9.44 2.47
N SER A 53 -8.81 10.32 2.25
CA SER A 53 -8.95 11.77 2.46
C SER A 53 -9.71 12.47 1.32
N GLY A 54 -10.07 11.73 0.26
CA GLY A 54 -10.72 12.27 -0.92
C GLY A 54 -9.83 13.28 -1.66
N TYR A 55 -8.50 13.11 -1.56
CA TYR A 55 -7.49 14.01 -2.12
C TYR A 55 -7.58 15.47 -1.62
N LYS A 56 -8.29 15.73 -0.50
CA LYS A 56 -8.51 17.07 0.06
C LYS A 56 -7.28 17.77 0.67
N GLY A 57 -6.07 17.26 0.41
CA GLY A 57 -4.79 17.88 0.76
C GLY A 57 -3.72 17.66 -0.32
N GLY A 58 -4.13 17.34 -1.56
CA GLY A 58 -3.24 17.16 -2.70
C GLY A 58 -3.41 18.22 -3.78
N GLY A 59 -3.88 19.40 -3.38
CA GLY A 59 -3.93 20.62 -4.18
C GLY A 59 -3.39 21.76 -3.32
N GLU A 60 -2.11 21.70 -3.00
CA GLU A 60 -1.35 22.92 -2.73
C GLU A 60 -0.69 23.30 -4.06
N ALA A 61 -1.05 24.51 -4.53
CA ALA A 61 -0.38 25.40 -5.48
C ALA A 61 0.38 24.78 -6.67
#